data_AF-A0A9E3T792-F1
#
_entry.id   AF-A0A9E3T792-F1
#
_cell.length_a   1.000
_cell.length_b   1.000
_cell.length_c   1.000
_cell.angle_alpha   90.00
_cell.angle_beta   90.00
_cell.angle_gamma   90.00
#
_symmetry.space_group_name_H-M   'P 1'
#
loop_
_entity.id
_entity.type
_entity.pdbx_description
1 polymer ?
#
loop_
_entity_poly.entity_id
_entity_poly.type
_entity_poly.pdbx_seq_one_letter_code
_entity_poly.pdbx_strand_id
1 'polypeptide(L)'
;MHKINIKDVIKGSIAWDLDIQKGDKLITLNGKEIIDIIDYRYEVSNEFIQLEIEKATGERYIFEVEKDYDEDLGLVFEEEIIDKPKHCRNKCIFCFIDQLPKGVRKSLLFKDDDYRFSFLQGNFITMTNMSEEEIARVIKYKLSPLYVSIHATDDDVRVKMINNPNAKGIMDKLK
;
A
#
# COMPACT_ATOMS: atom_id res chain seq x y z
N MET A 1 16.63 4.84 -3.60
CA MET A 1 16.05 6.15 -3.30
C MET A 1 14.75 6.36 -4.07
N HIS A 2 13.72 5.69 -3.57
CA HIS A 2 12.34 6.01 -3.87
C HIS A 2 12.04 7.40 -3.30
N LYS A 3 11.53 8.33 -4.11
CA LYS A 3 11.18 9.70 -3.67
C LYS A 3 9.68 9.86 -3.81
N ILE A 4 9.02 10.28 -2.74
CA ILE A 4 7.56 10.37 -2.70
C ILE A 4 7.16 11.84 -2.86
N ASN A 5 6.43 12.16 -3.92
CA ASN A 5 5.98 13.53 -4.18
C ASN A 5 4.89 13.94 -3.19
N ILE A 6 5.08 15.11 -2.58
CA ILE A 6 4.06 15.75 -1.73
C ILE A 6 3.17 16.59 -2.65
N LYS A 7 1.91 16.19 -2.74
CA LYS A 7 0.89 16.84 -3.56
C LYS A 7 0.31 18.07 -2.89
N ASP A 8 0.17 18.02 -1.56
CA ASP A 8 -0.35 19.12 -0.75
C ASP A 8 0.06 18.96 0.72
N VAL A 9 -0.15 20.01 1.51
CA VAL A 9 0.09 19.99 2.96
C VAL A 9 -1.12 20.58 3.68
N ILE A 10 -1.59 19.90 4.73
CA ILE A 10 -2.75 20.34 5.50
C ILE A 10 -2.39 21.62 6.26
N LYS A 11 -3.19 22.67 6.08
CA LYS A 11 -2.95 23.96 6.74
C LYS A 11 -3.03 23.82 8.27
N GLY A 12 -1.97 24.28 8.95
CA GLY A 12 -1.85 24.21 10.41
C GLY A 12 -1.47 22.82 10.94
N SER A 13 -0.99 21.91 10.08
CA SER A 13 -0.36 20.67 10.52
C SER A 13 1.13 20.87 10.81
N ILE A 14 1.77 19.86 11.40
CA ILE A 14 3.21 19.86 11.65
C ILE A 14 4.00 20.15 10.36
N ALA A 15 3.67 19.48 9.25
CA ALA A 15 4.35 19.71 7.98
C ALA A 15 4.21 21.16 7.47
N TRP A 16 3.08 21.82 7.75
CA TRP A 16 2.89 23.23 7.42
C TRP A 16 3.83 24.13 8.24
N ASP A 17 3.96 23.86 9.53
CA ASP A 17 4.83 24.64 10.43
C ASP A 17 6.33 24.43 10.12
N LEU A 18 6.69 23.27 9.55
CA LEU A 18 8.02 22.98 9.02
C LEU A 18 8.29 23.60 7.63
N ASP A 19 7.37 24.42 7.11
CA ASP A 19 7.43 25.03 5.79
C ASP A 19 7.61 23.99 4.66
N ILE A 20 7.03 22.80 4.83
CA ILE A 20 6.94 21.79 3.77
C ILE A 20 5.84 22.22 2.81
N GLN A 21 6.13 22.16 1.50
CA GLN A 21 5.26 22.69 0.47
C GLN A 21 4.96 21.66 -0.60
N LYS A 22 3.90 21.90 -1.36
CA LYS A 22 3.59 21.14 -2.57
C LYS A 22 4.78 21.13 -3.52
N GLY A 23 5.15 19.94 -4.01
CA GLY A 23 6.27 19.72 -4.91
C GLY A 23 7.56 19.32 -4.19
N ASP A 24 7.62 19.45 -2.87
CA ASP A 24 8.65 18.81 -2.06
C ASP A 24 8.52 17.29 -2.11
N LYS A 25 9.59 16.58 -1.76
CA LYS A 25 9.64 15.12 -1.79
C LYS A 25 10.08 14.55 -0.46
N LEU A 26 9.30 13.60 0.04
CA LEU A 26 9.72 12.76 1.16
C LEU A 26 10.75 11.74 0.67
N ILE A 27 11.90 11.71 1.34
CA ILE A 27 13.04 10.85 1.00
C ILE A 27 13.13 9.68 1.97
N THR A 28 13.21 9.97 3.27
CA THR A 28 13.21 8.97 4.33
C THR A 28 12.40 9.44 5.53
N LEU A 29 11.91 8.47 6.30
CA LEU A 29 11.29 8.69 7.60
C LEU A 29 11.96 7.76 8.61
N ASN A 30 12.48 8.31 9.70
CA ASN A 30 13.31 7.60 10.69
C ASN A 30 14.50 6.86 10.06
N GLY A 31 15.12 7.48 9.04
CA GLY A 31 16.23 6.90 8.28
C GLY A 31 15.85 5.69 7.41
N LYS A 32 14.56 5.39 7.25
CA LYS A 32 14.05 4.31 6.40
C LYS A 32 13.44 4.86 5.13
N GLU A 33 13.69 4.19 4.01
CA GLU A 33 12.94 4.43 2.77
C GLU A 33 11.50 3.95 2.96
N ILE A 34 10.53 4.79 2.61
CA ILE A 34 9.11 4.47 2.65
C ILE A 34 8.71 3.86 1.30
N ILE A 35 8.20 2.63 1.30
CA ILE A 35 7.81 1.93 0.07
C ILE A 35 6.35 2.22 -0.29
N ASP A 36 5.49 2.26 0.72
CA ASP A 36 4.05 2.47 0.56
C ASP A 36 3.45 3.14 1.80
N ILE A 37 2.13 3.39 1.75
CA ILE A 37 1.39 4.02 2.84
C ILE A 37 1.44 3.26 4.16
N ILE A 38 1.68 1.94 4.16
CA ILE A 38 1.75 1.16 5.40
C ILE A 38 3.04 1.49 6.13
N ASP A 39 4.17 1.53 5.41
CA ASP A 39 5.45 1.96 6.00
C ASP A 39 5.33 3.39 6.55
N TYR A 40 4.71 4.29 5.79
CA TYR A 40 4.50 5.67 6.23
C TYR A 40 3.71 5.73 7.54
N ARG A 41 2.52 5.10 7.58
CA ARG A 41 1.67 5.10 8.79
C ARG A 41 2.37 4.46 9.98
N TYR A 42 3.13 3.39 9.74
CA TYR A 42 3.88 2.71 10.79
C TYR A 42 4.95 3.62 11.40
N GLU A 43 5.73 4.32 10.58
CA GLU A 43 6.81 5.18 11.07
C GLU A 43 6.30 6.52 11.65
N VAL A 44 5.20 7.07 11.12
CA VAL A 44 4.55 8.27 11.67
C VAL A 44 3.90 7.98 13.03
N SER A 45 3.58 6.73 13.37
CA SER A 45 2.98 6.40 14.66
C SER A 45 3.96 6.54 15.86
N ASN A 46 5.22 6.91 15.64
CA ASN A 46 6.18 7.20 16.70
C ASN A 46 6.02 8.65 17.20
N GLU A 47 6.34 8.87 18.48
CA GLU A 47 6.32 10.22 19.09
C GLU A 47 7.48 11.09 18.59
N PHE A 48 8.66 10.49 18.41
CA PHE A 48 9.84 11.14 17.86
C PHE A 48 10.09 10.64 16.45
N ILE A 49 10.06 11.54 15.49
CA ILE A 49 10.26 11.22 14.07
C ILE A 49 11.29 12.12 13.42
N GLN A 50 12.08 11.53 12.53
CA GLN A 50 13.05 12.26 11.70
C GLN A 50 12.62 12.17 10.23
N LEU A 51 12.36 13.32 9.61
CA LEU A 51 11.95 13.43 8.21
C LEU A 51 13.07 14.00 7.37
N GLU A 52 13.48 13.28 6.32
CA GLU A 52 14.32 13.83 5.26
C GLU A 52 13.45 14.29 4.09
N ILE A 53 13.42 15.60 3.83
CA ILE A 53 12.67 16.23 2.75
C ILE A 53 13.64 16.83 1.74
N GLU A 54 13.43 16.55 0.46
CA GLU A 54 14.07 17.27 -0.65
C GLU A 54 13.11 18.36 -1.13
N LYS A 55 13.50 19.63 -0.99
CA LYS A 55 12.74 20.77 -1.49
C LYS A 55 12.66 20.76 -3.00
N ALA A 56 11.67 21.46 -3.56
CA ALA A 56 11.58 21.67 -5.00
C ALA A 56 12.85 22.32 -5.61
N THR A 57 13.64 23.06 -4.82
CA THR A 57 14.95 23.62 -5.20
C THR A 57 16.05 22.56 -5.35
N GLY A 58 15.85 21.36 -4.81
CA GLY A 58 16.83 20.26 -4.75
C GLY A 58 17.62 20.21 -3.44
N GLU A 59 17.45 21.18 -2.55
CA GLU A 59 18.06 21.18 -1.22
C GLU A 59 17.40 20.16 -0.31
N ARG A 60 18.19 19.50 0.54
CA ARG A 60 17.69 18.50 1.49
C ARG A 60 17.73 19.02 2.91
N TYR A 61 16.64 18.80 3.62
CA TYR A 61 16.47 19.17 5.01
C TYR A 61 16.11 17.94 5.81
N ILE A 62 16.68 17.85 7.01
CA ILE A 62 16.31 16.85 8.00
C ILE A 62 15.58 17.60 9.11
N PHE A 63 14.34 17.21 9.36
CA PHE A 63 13.51 17.75 10.42
C PHE A 63 13.37 16.70 11.52
N GLU A 64 13.50 17.13 12.76
CA GLU A 64 13.22 16.32 13.94
C GLU A 64 11.94 16.87 14.57
N VAL A 65 10.97 15.98 14.77
CA VAL A 65 9.62 16.33 15.25
C VAL A 65 9.32 15.46 16.46
N GLU A 66 8.84 16.11 17.52
CA GLU A 66 8.19 15.48 18.65
C GLU A 66 6.69 15.78 18.56
N LYS A 67 5.87 14.73 18.65
CA LYS A 67 4.41 14.80 18.48
C LYS A 67 3.72 13.72 19.30
N ASP A 68 2.40 13.83 19.44
CA ASP A 68 1.61 12.75 20.02
C ASP A 68 1.58 11.53 19.05
N TYR A 69 1.47 10.31 19.60
CA TYR A 69 1.57 9.08 18.81
C TYR A 69 0.48 8.96 17.72
N ASP A 70 -0.69 9.56 17.92
CA ASP A 70 -1.82 9.57 17.00
C ASP A 70 -1.90 10.83 16.12
N GLU A 71 -1.01 11.80 16.32
CA GLU A 71 -0.96 13.01 15.52
C GLU A 71 -0.30 12.74 14.16
N ASP A 72 -0.95 13.18 13.08
CA ASP A 72 -0.43 13.08 11.72
C ASP A 72 0.42 14.31 11.36
N LEU A 73 1.42 14.13 10.50
CA LEU A 73 2.22 15.22 9.94
C LEU A 73 1.40 16.15 9.04
N GLY A 74 0.33 15.63 8.44
CA GLY A 74 -0.50 16.36 7.47
C GLY A 74 0.12 16.47 6.08
N LEU A 75 0.94 15.49 5.70
CA LEU A 75 1.43 15.34 4.32
C LEU A 75 0.36 14.68 3.44
N VAL A 76 0.05 15.31 2.31
CA VAL A 76 -0.85 14.73 1.30
C VAL A 76 -0.03 14.25 0.12
N PHE A 77 -0.07 12.94 -0.16
CA PHE A 77 0.67 12.33 -1.27
C PHE A 77 -0.14 12.34 -2.58
N GLU A 78 0.58 12.17 -3.69
CA GLU A 78 -0.04 12.14 -5.02
C GLU A 78 -0.92 10.91 -5.24
N GLU A 79 -0.44 9.74 -4.81
CA GLU A 79 -1.16 8.48 -4.78
C GLU A 79 -1.55 8.16 -3.32
N GLU A 80 -2.79 7.73 -3.08
CA GLU A 80 -3.30 7.47 -1.71
C GLU A 80 -2.50 6.39 -0.98
N ILE A 81 -1.96 5.41 -1.72
CA ILE A 81 -1.14 4.35 -1.15
C ILE A 81 0.36 4.59 -1.32
N ILE A 82 0.77 5.82 -1.70
CA ILE A 82 2.14 6.26 -2.04
C ILE A 82 2.72 5.62 -3.32
N ASP A 83 2.23 4.43 -3.64
CA ASP A 83 2.58 3.64 -4.80
C ASP A 83 1.33 3.36 -5.64
N LYS A 84 1.48 2.66 -6.77
CA LYS A 84 0.36 2.28 -7.62
C LYS A 84 -0.32 1.00 -7.09
N PRO A 85 -1.66 0.93 -7.19
CA PRO A 85 -2.38 -0.30 -6.94
C PRO A 85 -1.88 -1.46 -7.79
N LYS A 86 -1.75 -2.64 -7.17
CA LYS A 86 -1.45 -3.86 -7.92
C LYS A 86 -2.68 -4.35 -8.67
N HIS A 87 -2.51 -4.59 -9.96
CA HIS A 87 -3.50 -5.28 -10.77
C HIS A 87 -3.51 -6.77 -10.45
N CYS A 88 -4.70 -7.34 -10.28
CA CYS A 88 -4.92 -8.76 -10.20
C CYS A 88 -4.41 -9.47 -11.47
N ARG A 89 -3.64 -10.55 -11.28
CA ARG A 89 -3.07 -11.36 -12.37
C ARG A 89 -3.89 -12.62 -12.66
N ASN A 90 -4.97 -12.83 -11.93
CA ASN A 90 -5.81 -14.02 -12.07
C ASN A 90 -6.73 -13.95 -13.28
N LYS A 91 -7.06 -15.12 -13.82
CA LYS A 91 -8.04 -15.32 -14.89
C LYS A 91 -9.12 -16.29 -14.44
N CYS A 92 -9.68 -16.01 -13.27
CA CYS A 92 -10.64 -16.89 -12.62
C CYS A 92 -11.80 -17.21 -13.55
N ILE A 93 -12.25 -18.46 -13.56
CA ILE A 93 -13.41 -18.89 -14.36
C ILE A 93 -14.71 -18.15 -13.97
N PHE A 94 -14.73 -17.56 -12.78
CA PHE A 94 -15.83 -16.81 -12.18
C PHE A 94 -15.57 -15.29 -12.10
N CYS A 95 -14.58 -14.76 -12.84
CA CYS A 95 -14.25 -13.33 -12.76
C CYS A 95 -15.37 -12.45 -13.36
N PHE A 96 -16.10 -11.72 -12.51
CA PHE A 96 -17.16 -10.80 -12.93
C PHE A 96 -16.66 -9.68 -13.85
N ILE A 97 -15.46 -9.15 -13.59
CA ILE A 97 -14.88 -8.06 -14.38
C ILE A 97 -14.59 -8.50 -15.83
N ASP A 98 -14.17 -9.75 -16.04
CA ASP A 98 -13.97 -10.31 -17.40
C ASP A 98 -15.28 -10.54 -18.16
N GLN A 99 -16.41 -10.61 -17.45
CA GLN A 99 -17.73 -10.82 -18.01
C GLN A 99 -18.46 -9.50 -18.34
N LEU A 100 -17.86 -8.34 -18.06
CA LEU A 100 -18.44 -7.04 -18.38
C LEU A 100 -18.57 -6.81 -19.90
N PRO A 101 -19.63 -6.10 -20.35
CA PRO A 101 -19.82 -5.80 -21.77
C PRO A 101 -18.74 -4.85 -22.30
N LYS A 102 -18.55 -4.84 -23.62
CA LYS A 102 -17.65 -3.88 -24.28
C LYS A 102 -18.15 -2.45 -24.11
N GLY A 103 -17.22 -1.49 -24.03
CA GLY A 103 -17.55 -0.06 -23.94
C GLY A 103 -17.83 0.45 -22.52
N VAL A 104 -17.64 -0.36 -21.48
CA VAL A 104 -17.69 0.10 -20.09
C VAL A 104 -16.59 1.13 -19.79
N ARG A 105 -16.82 1.97 -18.77
CA ARG A 105 -15.82 2.91 -18.25
C ARG A 105 -14.54 2.15 -17.88
N LYS A 106 -13.38 2.68 -18.27
CA LYS A 106 -12.08 2.04 -18.01
C LYS A 106 -11.84 1.73 -16.53
N SER A 107 -12.36 2.55 -15.62
CA SER A 107 -12.26 2.32 -14.18
C SER A 107 -12.96 1.03 -13.72
N LEU A 108 -14.01 0.59 -14.42
CA LEU A 108 -14.71 -0.67 -14.12
C LEU A 108 -13.95 -1.92 -14.58
N LEU A 109 -12.87 -1.75 -15.35
CA LEU A 109 -12.02 -2.85 -15.80
C LEU A 109 -10.84 -3.11 -14.85
N PHE A 110 -10.69 -2.31 -13.80
CA PHE A 110 -9.68 -2.54 -12.77
C PHE A 110 -10.06 -3.75 -11.92
N LYS A 111 -9.10 -4.66 -11.73
CA LYS A 111 -9.22 -5.81 -10.84
C LYS A 111 -8.19 -5.64 -9.75
N ASP A 112 -8.64 -5.56 -8.52
CA ASP A 112 -7.78 -5.52 -7.34
C ASP A 112 -7.44 -6.94 -6.85
N ASP A 113 -6.23 -7.08 -6.33
CA ASP A 113 -5.77 -8.22 -5.54
C ASP A 113 -4.55 -7.76 -4.74
N ASP A 114 -4.68 -6.59 -4.11
CA ASP A 114 -3.62 -5.88 -3.40
C ASP A 114 -3.85 -5.99 -1.89
N TYR A 115 -2.90 -6.61 -1.18
CA TYR A 115 -3.02 -6.83 0.26
C TYR A 115 -3.09 -5.53 1.06
N ARG A 116 -2.53 -4.42 0.52
CA ARG A 116 -2.60 -3.10 1.15
C ARG A 116 -4.04 -2.62 1.23
N PHE A 117 -4.83 -2.81 0.17
CA PHE A 117 -6.27 -2.50 0.19
C PHE A 117 -7.07 -3.48 1.02
N SER A 118 -6.64 -4.74 1.13
CA SER A 118 -7.26 -5.68 2.07
C SER A 118 -7.18 -5.16 3.51
N PHE A 119 -6.01 -4.70 3.93
CA PHE A 119 -5.80 -4.14 5.26
C PHE A 119 -6.49 -2.77 5.44
N LEU A 120 -6.34 -1.86 4.47
CA LEU A 120 -6.78 -0.46 4.61
C LEU A 120 -8.28 -0.27 4.37
N GLN A 121 -8.88 -1.06 3.49
CA GLN A 121 -10.24 -0.86 2.98
C GLN A 121 -11.13 -2.11 3.09
N GLY A 122 -10.57 -3.24 3.48
CA GLY A 122 -11.32 -4.49 3.64
C GLY A 122 -11.55 -5.27 2.35
N ASN A 123 -10.79 -4.98 1.29
CA ASN A 123 -10.94 -5.68 0.03
C ASN A 123 -10.49 -7.15 0.14
N PHE A 124 -11.17 -8.03 -0.61
CA PHE A 124 -10.83 -9.44 -0.61
C PHE A 124 -9.64 -9.74 -1.54
N ILE A 125 -8.69 -10.51 -1.04
CA ILE A 125 -7.52 -10.96 -1.80
C ILE A 125 -7.46 -12.47 -1.93
N THR A 126 -6.81 -12.93 -2.98
CA THR A 126 -6.58 -14.35 -3.25
C THR A 126 -5.20 -14.83 -2.77
N MET A 127 -4.34 -13.91 -2.32
CA MET A 127 -2.92 -14.14 -1.96
C MET A 127 -2.05 -14.71 -3.11
N THR A 128 -2.57 -14.74 -4.34
CA THR A 128 -1.83 -15.25 -5.50
C THR A 128 -0.89 -14.19 -6.12
N ASN A 129 -1.14 -12.93 -5.79
CA ASN A 129 -0.41 -11.76 -6.28
C ASN A 129 0.57 -11.17 -5.24
N MET A 130 0.80 -11.90 -4.14
CA MET A 130 1.74 -11.54 -3.08
C MET A 130 3.05 -12.30 -3.26
N SER A 131 4.18 -11.61 -3.12
CA SER A 131 5.50 -12.26 -3.03
C SER A 131 5.82 -12.69 -1.59
N GLU A 132 6.85 -13.52 -1.44
CA GLU A 132 7.33 -13.96 -0.11
C GLU A 132 7.77 -12.76 0.75
N GLU A 133 8.39 -11.75 0.13
CA GLU A 133 8.79 -10.52 0.83
C GLU A 133 7.57 -9.75 1.36
N GLU A 134 6.46 -9.75 0.62
CA GLU A 134 5.23 -9.08 1.03
C GLU A 134 4.51 -9.83 2.15
N ILE A 135 4.51 -11.16 2.08
CA ILE A 135 4.03 -12.01 3.17
C ILE A 135 4.88 -11.75 4.42
N ALA A 136 6.21 -11.68 4.29
CA ALA A 136 7.09 -11.36 5.40
C ALA A 136 6.82 -9.94 5.97
N ARG A 137 6.51 -8.96 5.12
CA ARG A 137 6.10 -7.60 5.56
C ARG A 137 4.78 -7.62 6.32
N VAL A 138 3.78 -8.35 5.85
CA VAL A 138 2.49 -8.56 6.54
C VAL A 138 2.72 -9.12 7.94
N ILE A 139 3.58 -10.13 8.06
CA ILE A 139 3.91 -10.76 9.36
C ILE A 139 4.68 -9.77 10.25
N LYS A 140 5.70 -9.10 9.70
CA LYS A 140 6.55 -8.13 10.43
C LYS A 140 5.71 -7.02 11.07
N TYR A 141 4.79 -6.44 10.32
CA TYR A 141 3.92 -5.36 10.80
C TYR A 141 2.63 -5.85 11.46
N LYS A 142 2.42 -7.18 11.51
CA LYS A 142 1.20 -7.81 12.04
C LYS A 142 -0.08 -7.22 11.43
N LEU A 143 -0.08 -7.05 10.11
CA LEU A 143 -1.20 -6.46 9.38
C LEU A 143 -2.43 -7.35 9.51
N SER A 144 -3.42 -6.89 10.28
CA SER A 144 -4.65 -7.62 10.56
C SER A 144 -5.81 -6.63 10.80
N PRO A 145 -7.01 -6.88 10.25
CA PRO A 145 -7.39 -8.06 9.48
C PRO A 145 -6.91 -8.05 8.03
N LEU A 146 -6.75 -9.25 7.44
CA LEU A 146 -6.67 -9.45 5.99
C LEU A 146 -7.84 -10.33 5.54
N TYR A 147 -8.53 -9.90 4.50
CA TYR A 147 -9.72 -10.58 4.00
C TYR A 147 -9.34 -11.52 2.86
N VAL A 148 -9.05 -12.77 3.20
CA VAL A 148 -8.62 -13.76 2.20
C VAL A 148 -9.82 -14.52 1.66
N SER A 149 -10.00 -14.49 0.34
CA SER A 149 -11.06 -15.22 -0.35
C SER A 149 -10.57 -16.60 -0.82
N ILE A 150 -11.09 -17.65 -0.18
CA ILE A 150 -10.73 -19.05 -0.45
C ILE A 150 -11.92 -19.75 -1.10
N HIS A 151 -11.80 -20.08 -2.39
CA HIS A 151 -12.86 -20.73 -3.16
C HIS A 151 -12.75 -22.26 -3.17
N ALA A 152 -11.55 -22.78 -2.95
CA ALA A 152 -11.24 -24.20 -2.81
C ALA A 152 -9.97 -24.35 -1.98
N THR A 153 -9.89 -25.41 -1.17
CA THR A 153 -8.69 -25.78 -0.38
C THR A 153 -7.86 -26.88 -1.04
N ASP A 154 -8.45 -27.63 -1.97
CA ASP A 154 -7.70 -28.54 -2.84
C ASP A 154 -6.90 -27.74 -3.87
N ASP A 155 -5.60 -27.98 -3.93
CA ASP A 155 -4.66 -27.19 -4.74
C ASP A 155 -4.96 -27.26 -6.24
N ASP A 156 -5.26 -28.45 -6.76
CA ASP A 156 -5.48 -28.64 -8.19
C ASP A 156 -6.82 -28.02 -8.62
N VAL A 157 -7.85 -28.16 -7.79
CA VAL A 157 -9.14 -27.46 -7.99
C VAL A 157 -8.94 -25.95 -7.91
N ARG A 158 -8.22 -25.43 -6.91
CA ARG A 158 -8.00 -24.00 -6.73
C ARG A 158 -7.22 -23.39 -7.89
N VAL A 159 -6.15 -24.03 -8.34
CA VAL A 159 -5.38 -23.60 -9.53
C VAL A 159 -6.26 -23.56 -10.77
N LYS A 160 -7.09 -24.58 -10.99
CA LYS A 160 -8.01 -24.62 -12.13
C LYS A 160 -9.05 -23.50 -12.07
N MET A 161 -9.62 -23.24 -10.88
CA MET A 161 -10.65 -22.21 -10.69
C MET A 161 -10.12 -20.79 -10.84
N ILE A 162 -8.95 -20.49 -10.24
CA ILE A 162 -8.31 -19.16 -10.29
C ILE A 162 -7.55 -18.94 -11.61
N ASN A 163 -7.16 -20.03 -12.28
CA ASN A 163 -6.34 -20.04 -13.48
C ASN A 163 -4.99 -19.32 -13.25
N ASN A 164 -4.34 -19.66 -12.14
CA ASN A 164 -3.03 -19.14 -11.74
C ASN A 164 -2.22 -20.24 -11.03
N PRO A 165 -1.00 -20.57 -11.47
CA PRO A 165 -0.16 -21.58 -10.81
C PRO A 165 0.24 -21.21 -9.38
N ASN A 166 0.34 -19.91 -9.06
CA ASN A 166 0.65 -19.43 -7.70
C ASN A 166 -0.50 -19.64 -6.71
N ALA A 167 -1.61 -20.24 -7.17
CA ALA A 167 -2.75 -20.55 -6.34
C ALA A 167 -2.55 -21.77 -5.43
N LYS A 168 -1.50 -22.58 -5.64
CA LYS A 168 -1.19 -23.72 -4.76
C LYS A 168 -0.73 -23.29 -3.36
N GLY A 169 -0.87 -24.18 -2.39
CA GLY A 169 -0.31 -24.02 -1.04
C GLY A 169 -1.00 -22.94 -0.21
N ILE A 170 -2.26 -22.59 -0.51
CA ILE A 170 -2.96 -21.54 0.25
C ILE A 170 -3.07 -21.87 1.74
N MET A 171 -3.27 -23.15 2.08
CA MET A 171 -3.39 -23.58 3.47
C MET A 171 -2.08 -23.45 4.25
N ASP A 172 -0.93 -23.54 3.58
CA ASP A 172 0.36 -23.32 4.20
C ASP A 172 0.66 -21.83 4.37
N LYS A 173 0.24 -20.99 3.42
CA LYS A 173 0.36 -19.51 3.50
C LYS A 173 -0.49 -18.89 4.61
N LEU A 174 -1.53 -19.59 5.08
CA LEU A 174 -2.44 -19.11 6.14
C LEU A 174 -1.98 -19.46 7.55
N LYS A 175 -0.91 -20.25 7.69
CA LYS A 175 -0.33 -20.62 8.99
C LYS A 175 0.63 -19.54 9.47
#